data_AF-E6WJH1-F1
#
_entry.id   AF-E6WJH1-F1
#
_cell.length_a   1.000
_cell.length_b   1.000
_cell.length_c   1.000
_cell.angle_alpha   90.00
_cell.angle_beta   90.00
_cell.angle_gamma   90.00
#
_symmetry.space_group_name_H-M   'P 1'
#
loop_
_entity.id
_entity.type
_entity.pdbx_description
1 polymer ?
#
loop_
_entity_poly.entity_id
_entity_poly.type
_entity_poly.pdbx_seq_one_letter_code
_entity_poly.pdbx_strand_id
1 'polypeptide(L)'
;MNITARPHDLLWLRHDRALVGITEAWVAELWHCQQPVVVRRDVMQQGLIPVGVRGQARQQRAAGWVAPADVVRVISPEMLVVPPQLNHHPTVQALVVLRQHNWPWEWGVTGSTGFALATGLPVLHQDSDLDLLIRAATPLRPADVSRWQQALSTLPCRADTQIETPFGGFALNEWLRSGRVLLKTAQGPRLTDNPWAEEMP
;
A
#
# COMPACT_ATOMS: atom_id res chain seq x y z
N MET A 1 -5.90 14.99 17.60
CA MET A 1 -4.68 14.57 16.88
C MET A 1 -4.91 14.89 15.40
N ASN A 2 -4.05 15.67 14.77
CA ASN A 2 -4.06 15.77 13.31
C ASN A 2 -3.39 14.52 12.75
N ILE A 3 -4.20 13.57 12.29
CA ILE A 3 -3.71 12.35 11.66
C ILE A 3 -3.46 12.67 10.19
N THR A 4 -2.20 12.55 9.75
CA THR A 4 -1.84 12.63 8.33
C THR A 4 -1.82 11.22 7.75
N ALA A 5 -2.96 10.77 7.24
CA ALA A 5 -3.11 9.48 6.58
C ALA A 5 -2.60 9.55 5.13
N ARG A 6 -1.70 8.65 4.73
CA ARG A 6 -1.16 8.55 3.37
C ARG A 6 -1.76 7.33 2.67
N PRO A 7 -1.90 7.35 1.32
CA PRO A 7 -2.31 6.16 0.58
C PRO A 7 -1.50 4.93 0.99
N HIS A 8 -2.18 3.78 1.12
CA HIS A 8 -1.65 2.51 1.61
C HIS A 8 -1.43 2.39 3.13
N ASP A 9 -1.61 3.44 3.92
CA ASP A 9 -1.61 3.30 5.37
C ASP A 9 -2.80 2.44 5.84
N LEU A 10 -2.61 1.69 6.92
CA LEU A 10 -3.64 0.91 7.59
C LEU A 10 -4.20 1.71 8.77
N LEU A 11 -5.52 1.85 8.82
CA LEU A 11 -6.22 2.57 9.87
C LEU A 11 -7.09 1.61 10.68
N TRP A 12 -6.99 1.65 12.00
CA TRP A 12 -7.99 1.04 12.89
C TRP A 12 -8.98 2.10 13.32
N LEU A 13 -10.24 1.71 13.37
CA LEU A 13 -11.35 2.60 13.64
C LEU A 13 -11.91 2.34 15.03
N ARG A 14 -12.53 3.35 15.63
CA ARG A 14 -13.11 3.27 16.98
C ARG A 14 -14.25 2.25 17.08
N HIS A 15 -15.04 2.10 16.02
CA HIS A 15 -16.23 1.26 15.98
C HIS A 15 -16.69 1.04 14.54
N ASP A 16 -17.51 0.01 14.29
CA ASP A 16 -17.88 -0.40 12.94
C ASP A 16 -18.62 0.70 12.15
N ARG A 17 -19.45 1.48 12.83
CA ARG A 17 -20.21 2.62 12.27
C ARG A 17 -19.34 3.81 11.80
N ALA A 18 -18.03 3.75 12.00
CA ALA A 18 -17.10 4.79 11.52
C ALA A 18 -16.90 4.73 10.00
N LEU A 19 -17.18 3.57 9.40
CA LEU A 19 -17.21 3.43 7.94
C LEU A 19 -18.48 4.06 7.38
N VAL A 20 -18.31 4.97 6.43
CA VAL A 20 -19.41 5.63 5.72
C VAL A 20 -19.30 5.41 4.22
N GLY A 21 -20.45 5.43 3.53
CA GLY A 21 -20.52 5.33 2.07
C GLY A 21 -20.26 3.95 1.47
N ILE A 22 -20.21 2.90 2.30
CA ILE A 22 -20.12 1.50 1.86
C ILE A 22 -21.54 0.95 1.64
N THR A 23 -21.75 0.27 0.51
CA THR A 23 -23.06 -0.30 0.14
C THR A 23 -23.05 -1.82 0.08
N GLU A 24 -21.87 -2.43 0.09
CA GLU A 24 -21.67 -3.85 -0.02
C GLU A 24 -22.08 -4.58 1.26
N ALA A 25 -23.14 -5.39 1.19
CA ALA A 25 -23.72 -6.08 2.34
C ALA A 25 -22.70 -6.93 3.13
N TRP A 26 -21.76 -7.59 2.43
CA TRP A 26 -20.74 -8.42 3.06
C TRP A 26 -19.85 -7.63 4.04
N VAL A 27 -19.72 -6.32 3.89
CA VAL A 27 -18.92 -5.50 4.82
C VAL A 27 -19.61 -5.43 6.17
N ALA A 28 -20.92 -5.23 6.19
CA ALA A 28 -21.70 -5.20 7.43
C ALA A 28 -21.71 -6.56 8.15
N GLU A 29 -21.59 -7.65 7.39
CA GLU A 29 -21.60 -9.02 7.93
C GLU A 29 -20.22 -9.50 8.40
N LEU A 30 -19.14 -9.10 7.72
CA LEU A 30 -17.82 -9.74 7.87
C LEU A 30 -16.72 -8.81 8.40
N TRP A 31 -16.87 -7.49 8.28
CA TRP A 31 -15.85 -6.55 8.75
C TRP A 31 -16.20 -6.00 10.13
N HIS A 32 -15.17 -5.87 10.98
CA HIS A 32 -15.26 -5.30 12.32
C HIS A 32 -14.07 -4.38 12.57
N CYS A 33 -14.21 -3.40 13.47
CA CYS A 33 -13.20 -2.38 13.76
C CYS A 33 -11.88 -2.91 14.36
N GLN A 34 -11.83 -4.21 14.71
CA GLN A 34 -10.59 -4.91 15.06
C GLN A 34 -9.68 -5.15 13.85
N GLN A 35 -10.23 -5.13 12.64
CA GLN A 35 -9.49 -5.23 11.38
C GLN A 35 -9.24 -3.83 10.81
N PRO A 36 -8.07 -3.58 10.21
CA PRO A 36 -7.78 -2.30 9.61
C PRO A 36 -8.55 -2.09 8.31
N VAL A 37 -8.68 -0.83 7.94
CA VAL A 37 -9.04 -0.39 6.59
C VAL A 37 -7.82 0.24 5.93
N VAL A 38 -7.74 0.19 4.61
CA VAL A 38 -6.57 0.69 3.85
C VAL A 38 -6.89 2.08 3.30
N VAL A 39 -6.04 3.07 3.52
CA VAL A 39 -6.19 4.40 2.88
C VAL A 39 -6.07 4.24 1.38
N ARG A 40 -7.08 4.69 0.65
CA ARG A 40 -7.10 4.71 -0.81
C ARG A 40 -6.56 6.04 -1.32
N ARG A 41 -6.05 6.04 -2.54
CA ARG A 41 -5.86 7.28 -3.28
C ARG A 41 -7.21 7.66 -3.90
N ASP A 42 -7.82 8.68 -3.37
CA ASP A 42 -9.08 9.25 -3.85
C ASP A 42 -9.17 10.70 -3.36
N VAL A 43 -10.15 11.45 -3.85
CA VAL A 43 -10.40 12.80 -3.38
C VAL A 43 -10.95 12.74 -1.95
N MET A 44 -10.37 13.53 -1.04
CA MET A 44 -10.95 13.71 0.28
C MET A 44 -12.30 14.45 0.14
N GLN A 45 -13.38 13.77 0.49
CA GLN A 45 -14.72 14.34 0.46
C GLN A 45 -15.05 14.89 1.84
N GLN A 46 -15.28 16.22 1.94
CA GLN A 46 -15.71 16.88 3.18
C GLN A 46 -14.78 16.61 4.39
N GLY A 47 -13.48 16.46 4.14
CA GLY A 47 -12.49 16.16 5.19
C GLY A 47 -12.47 14.68 5.64
N LEU A 48 -13.23 13.81 4.99
CA LEU A 48 -13.17 12.37 5.23
C LEU A 48 -12.01 11.72 4.47
N ILE A 49 -11.40 10.72 5.09
CA ILE A 49 -10.30 9.95 4.54
C ILE A 49 -10.89 8.83 3.68
N PRO A 50 -10.53 8.73 2.39
CA PRO A 50 -10.97 7.62 1.55
C PRO A 50 -10.28 6.32 1.97
N VAL A 51 -11.07 5.28 2.19
CA VAL A 51 -10.60 3.98 2.68
C VAL A 51 -11.21 2.83 1.89
N GLY A 52 -10.50 1.71 1.90
CA GLY A 52 -10.92 0.46 1.30
C GLY A 52 -11.01 -0.65 2.34
N VAL A 53 -12.09 -1.42 2.29
CA VAL A 53 -12.25 -2.66 3.04
C VAL A 53 -11.96 -3.83 2.10
N ARG A 54 -11.21 -4.81 2.58
CA ARG A 54 -11.00 -6.09 1.88
C ARG A 54 -11.69 -7.22 2.63
N GLY A 55 -12.42 -8.05 1.90
CA GLY A 55 -12.94 -9.31 2.41
C GLY A 55 -11.96 -10.46 2.17
N GLN A 56 -12.40 -11.68 2.48
CA GLN A 56 -11.60 -12.89 2.31
C GLN A 56 -11.38 -13.23 0.83
N ALA A 57 -12.39 -13.01 0.00
CA ALA A 57 -12.30 -13.30 -1.42
C ALA A 57 -11.64 -12.15 -2.19
N ARG A 58 -10.85 -12.46 -3.23
CA ARG A 58 -10.07 -11.47 -4.00
C ARG A 58 -10.92 -10.32 -4.58
N GLN A 59 -12.17 -10.61 -4.90
CA GLN A 59 -13.17 -9.69 -5.44
C GLN A 59 -13.89 -8.85 -4.37
N GLN A 60 -13.83 -9.25 -3.10
CA GLN A 60 -14.45 -8.49 -2.01
C GLN A 60 -13.58 -7.27 -1.68
N ARG A 61 -13.89 -6.18 -2.37
CA ARG A 61 -13.29 -4.87 -2.15
C ARG A 61 -14.41 -3.85 -2.12
N ALA A 62 -14.50 -3.13 -1.02
CA ALA A 62 -15.49 -2.07 -0.84
C ALA A 62 -14.78 -0.73 -0.65
N ALA A 63 -15.39 0.31 -1.21
CA ALA A 63 -14.93 1.68 -1.17
C ALA A 63 -15.77 2.45 -0.15
N GLY A 64 -15.12 3.16 0.77
CA GLY A 64 -15.81 4.01 1.73
C GLY A 64 -14.95 5.16 2.19
N TRP A 65 -15.41 5.83 3.24
CA TRP A 65 -14.71 6.93 3.88
C TRP A 65 -14.75 6.78 5.40
N VAL A 66 -13.86 7.51 6.08
CA VAL A 66 -13.84 7.59 7.55
C VAL A 66 -13.50 9.00 8.01
N ALA A 67 -14.10 9.44 9.12
CA ALA A 67 -13.75 10.70 9.75
C ALA A 67 -12.39 10.57 10.48
N PRO A 68 -11.49 11.57 10.39
CA PRO A 68 -10.21 11.52 11.12
C PRO A 68 -10.34 11.31 12.63
N ALA A 69 -11.44 11.79 13.25
CA ALA A 69 -11.72 11.64 14.67
C ALA A 69 -12.00 10.19 15.12
N ASP A 70 -12.42 9.33 14.19
CA ASP A 70 -12.72 7.92 14.44
C ASP A 70 -11.52 6.99 14.28
N VAL A 71 -10.39 7.52 13.77
CA VAL A 71 -9.15 6.75 13.63
C VAL A 71 -8.45 6.67 14.99
N VAL A 72 -8.21 5.45 15.46
CA VAL A 72 -7.58 5.18 16.77
C VAL A 72 -6.15 4.67 16.67
N ARG A 73 -5.74 4.16 15.51
CA ARG A 73 -4.38 3.69 15.23
C ARG A 73 -4.08 3.80 13.75
N VAL A 74 -2.85 4.17 13.44
CA VAL A 74 -2.30 4.19 12.08
C VAL A 74 -1.06 3.31 12.05
N ILE A 75 -0.94 2.47 11.03
CA ILE A 75 0.29 1.76 10.70
C ILE A 75 0.61 2.03 9.23
N SER A 76 1.76 2.63 8.98
CA SER A 76 2.22 2.85 7.62
C SER A 76 2.95 1.61 7.07
N PRO A 77 3.04 1.44 5.73
CA PRO A 77 3.78 0.34 5.11
C PRO A 77 5.22 0.21 5.60
N GLU A 78 5.87 1.35 5.87
CA GLU A 78 7.27 1.44 6.28
C GLU A 78 7.49 0.93 7.72
N MET A 79 6.48 1.05 8.59
CA MET A 79 6.52 0.50 9.95
C MET A 79 6.47 -1.03 10.01
N LEU A 80 6.04 -1.67 8.93
CA LEU A 80 5.86 -3.13 8.87
C LEU A 80 7.14 -3.87 8.45
N VAL A 81 8.18 -3.12 8.08
CA VAL A 81 9.48 -3.68 7.74
C VAL A 81 10.30 -3.92 9.04
N VAL A 82 9.73 -4.64 10.00
CA VAL A 82 10.31 -4.94 11.34
C VAL A 82 10.76 -6.40 11.47
N PRO A 83 11.71 -6.75 12.38
CA PRO A 83 12.25 -8.11 12.48
C PRO A 83 11.09 -9.09 12.69
N PRO A 84 10.82 -9.99 11.75
CA PRO A 84 9.60 -10.77 11.80
C PRO A 84 9.79 -11.89 12.81
N GLN A 85 8.89 -11.99 13.79
CA GLN A 85 8.72 -13.23 14.55
C GLN A 85 8.18 -14.37 13.65
N LEU A 86 7.64 -14.01 12.47
CA LEU A 86 7.10 -14.89 11.43
C LEU A 86 8.13 -15.18 10.32
N ASN A 87 9.24 -15.83 10.66
CA ASN A 87 10.41 -16.01 9.81
C ASN A 87 10.30 -17.12 8.71
N HIS A 88 9.16 -17.79 8.58
CA HIS A 88 9.03 -18.97 7.71
C HIS A 88 8.33 -18.73 6.36
N HIS A 89 7.62 -17.61 6.16
CA HIS A 89 6.91 -17.37 4.89
C HIS A 89 7.83 -16.71 3.84
N PRO A 90 7.78 -17.11 2.55
CA PRO A 90 8.65 -16.55 1.49
C PRO A 90 8.61 -15.02 1.41
N THR A 91 7.42 -14.41 1.47
CA THR A 91 7.27 -12.94 1.42
C THR A 91 7.91 -12.25 2.63
N VAL A 92 7.90 -12.89 3.80
CA VAL A 92 8.51 -12.32 5.01
C VAL A 92 10.03 -12.51 4.99
N GLN A 93 10.54 -13.63 4.48
CA GLN A 93 11.97 -13.84 4.22
C GLN A 93 12.51 -12.81 3.22
N ALA A 94 11.74 -12.53 2.16
CA ALA A 94 12.09 -11.50 1.20
C ALA A 94 12.25 -10.11 1.85
N LEU A 95 11.38 -9.73 2.79
CA LEU A 95 11.53 -8.49 3.57
C LEU A 95 12.78 -8.46 4.46
N VAL A 96 13.21 -9.62 4.98
CA VAL A 96 14.46 -9.73 5.74
C VAL A 96 15.65 -9.48 4.82
N VAL A 97 15.67 -10.07 3.62
CA VAL A 97 16.72 -9.86 2.62
C VAL A 97 16.80 -8.39 2.21
N LEU A 98 15.68 -7.79 1.80
CA LEU A 98 15.66 -6.41 1.32
C LEU A 98 16.16 -5.40 2.37
N ARG A 99 15.92 -5.65 3.66
CA ARG A 99 16.36 -4.77 4.74
C ARG A 99 17.85 -4.80 5.05
N GLN A 100 18.57 -5.81 4.60
CA GLN A 100 20.02 -5.87 4.79
C GLN A 100 20.73 -4.77 3.97
N HIS A 101 20.03 -4.16 3.01
CA HIS A 101 20.53 -3.08 2.20
C HIS A 101 20.08 -1.72 2.72
N ASN A 102 20.95 -0.72 2.61
CA ASN A 102 20.57 0.67 2.83
C ASN A 102 19.97 1.25 1.55
N TRP A 103 18.70 1.67 1.61
CA TRP A 103 17.98 2.26 0.47
C TRP A 103 17.83 3.77 0.69
N PRO A 104 18.06 4.62 -0.32
CA PRO A 104 18.04 6.09 -0.17
C PRO A 104 16.64 6.72 -0.02
N TRP A 105 15.61 5.93 0.23
CA TRP A 105 14.20 6.25 0.06
C TRP A 105 13.36 5.44 1.06
N GLU A 106 12.26 6.03 1.52
CA GLU A 106 11.29 5.35 2.37
C GLU A 106 10.59 4.25 1.58
N TRP A 107 10.63 3.02 2.08
CA TRP A 107 9.97 1.89 1.47
C TRP A 107 9.29 1.03 2.53
N GLY A 108 8.26 0.30 2.08
CA GLY A 108 7.40 -0.47 2.96
C GLY A 108 6.74 -1.64 2.26
N VAL A 109 6.03 -2.45 3.03
CA VAL A 109 5.25 -3.57 2.54
C VAL A 109 3.77 -3.26 2.59
N THR A 110 3.05 -3.65 1.53
CA THR A 110 1.60 -3.51 1.43
C THR A 110 0.97 -4.88 1.14
N GLY A 111 -0.26 -4.91 0.62
CA GLY A 111 -0.91 -6.15 0.23
C GLY A 111 -1.19 -7.11 1.40
N SER A 112 -1.26 -8.40 1.09
CA SER A 112 -1.55 -9.45 2.08
C SER A 112 -0.43 -9.58 3.12
N THR A 113 0.84 -9.42 2.72
CA THR A 113 1.99 -9.47 3.63
C THR A 113 1.95 -8.32 4.62
N GLY A 114 1.69 -7.08 4.16
CA GLY A 114 1.50 -5.95 5.06
C GLY A 114 0.32 -6.16 6.02
N PHE A 115 -0.82 -6.63 5.52
CA PHE A 115 -1.98 -6.94 6.36
C PHE A 115 -1.69 -8.01 7.43
N ALA A 116 -1.04 -9.11 7.05
CA ALA A 116 -0.69 -10.19 7.98
C ALA A 116 0.28 -9.71 9.06
N LEU A 117 1.30 -8.93 8.70
CA LEU A 117 2.25 -8.36 9.67
C LEU A 117 1.58 -7.37 10.62
N ALA A 118 0.62 -6.58 10.13
CA ALA A 118 -0.05 -5.55 10.90
C ALA A 118 -1.09 -6.10 11.88
N THR A 119 -1.73 -7.22 11.52
CA THR A 119 -2.84 -7.84 12.26
C THR A 119 -2.44 -9.08 13.05
N GLY A 120 -1.36 -9.76 12.65
CA GLY A 120 -1.00 -11.09 13.14
C GLY A 120 -1.88 -12.22 12.59
N LEU A 121 -2.80 -11.94 11.67
CA LEU A 121 -3.71 -12.94 11.12
C LEU A 121 -3.02 -13.82 10.05
N PRO A 122 -3.28 -15.14 10.04
CA PRO A 122 -2.64 -16.08 9.11
C PRO A 122 -3.31 -16.07 7.72
N VAL A 123 -3.27 -14.94 7.02
CA VAL A 123 -3.93 -14.76 5.71
C VAL A 123 -3.00 -15.00 4.52
N LEU A 124 -1.76 -15.41 4.77
CA LEU A 124 -0.75 -15.64 3.72
C LEU A 124 -0.86 -17.05 3.14
N HIS A 125 -0.90 -17.12 1.82
CA HIS A 125 -0.73 -18.34 1.05
C HIS A 125 0.72 -18.46 0.59
N GLN A 126 1.24 -19.69 0.46
CA GLN A 126 2.63 -19.95 0.01
C GLN A 126 2.97 -19.25 -1.32
N ASP A 127 2.02 -19.18 -2.24
CA ASP A 127 2.18 -18.53 -3.54
C ASP A 127 1.85 -17.03 -3.52
N SER A 128 1.81 -16.39 -2.35
CA SER A 128 1.55 -14.95 -2.26
C SER A 128 2.69 -14.16 -2.88
N ASP A 129 2.32 -13.19 -3.72
CA ASP A 129 3.25 -12.15 -4.16
C ASP A 129 3.59 -11.19 -3.00
N LEU A 130 4.77 -10.59 -3.07
CA LEU A 130 5.19 -9.51 -2.18
C LEU A 130 4.90 -8.15 -2.82
N ASP A 131 3.95 -7.40 -2.26
CA ASP A 131 3.66 -6.03 -2.67
C ASP A 131 4.51 -5.01 -1.90
N LEU A 132 5.38 -4.29 -2.60
CA LEU A 132 6.28 -3.28 -2.04
C LEU A 132 5.84 -1.88 -2.46
N LEU A 133 6.02 -0.92 -1.56
CA LEU A 133 5.77 0.50 -1.80
C LEU A 133 7.06 1.27 -1.61
N ILE A 134 7.32 2.23 -2.49
CA ILE A 134 8.39 3.20 -2.28
C ILE A 134 7.86 4.62 -2.40
N ARG A 135 8.13 5.46 -1.39
CA ARG A 135 7.79 6.88 -1.39
C ARG A 135 8.89 7.66 -2.09
N ALA A 136 8.55 8.27 -3.22
CA ALA A 136 9.47 8.96 -4.12
C ALA A 136 8.97 10.38 -4.40
N ALA A 137 9.27 11.30 -3.47
CA ALA A 137 8.95 12.72 -3.66
C ALA A 137 9.64 13.33 -4.90
N THR A 138 10.79 12.78 -5.28
CA THR A 138 11.57 13.16 -6.46
C THR A 138 11.90 11.93 -7.33
N PRO A 139 12.24 12.12 -8.62
CA PRO A 139 12.69 11.03 -9.49
C PRO A 139 13.82 10.20 -8.87
N LEU A 140 13.78 8.91 -9.17
CA LEU A 140 14.70 7.92 -8.64
C LEU A 140 15.99 7.92 -9.43
N ARG A 141 17.12 7.76 -8.75
CA ARG A 141 18.41 7.60 -9.43
C ARG A 141 18.42 6.24 -10.14
N PRO A 142 18.76 6.16 -11.44
CA PRO A 142 18.79 4.89 -12.18
C PRO A 142 19.63 3.81 -11.49
N ALA A 143 20.77 4.18 -10.91
CA ALA A 143 21.64 3.25 -10.19
C ALA A 143 20.96 2.58 -8.98
N ASP A 144 20.13 3.31 -8.22
CA ASP A 144 19.39 2.73 -7.10
C ASP A 144 18.26 1.84 -7.57
N VAL A 145 17.59 2.20 -8.67
CA VAL A 145 16.54 1.38 -9.29
C VAL A 145 17.12 0.06 -9.80
N SER A 146 18.28 0.09 -10.47
CA SER A 146 18.98 -1.12 -10.90
C SER A 146 19.37 -2.00 -9.72
N ARG A 147 19.90 -1.41 -8.64
CA ARG A 147 20.24 -2.15 -7.41
C ARG A 147 19.01 -2.76 -6.75
N TRP A 148 17.89 -2.04 -6.73
CA TRP A 148 16.61 -2.54 -6.23
C TRP A 148 16.12 -3.74 -7.05
N GLN A 149 16.08 -3.63 -8.38
CA GLN A 149 15.67 -4.71 -9.27
C GLN A 149 16.57 -5.95 -9.14
N GLN A 150 17.88 -5.77 -8.98
CA GLN A 150 18.81 -6.86 -8.72
C GLN A 150 18.47 -7.56 -7.39
N ALA A 151 18.20 -6.81 -6.32
CA ALA A 151 17.79 -7.41 -5.05
C ALA A 151 16.46 -8.17 -5.20
N LEU A 152 15.47 -7.61 -5.89
CA LEU A 152 14.20 -8.28 -6.16
C LEU A 152 14.37 -9.62 -6.90
N SER A 153 15.31 -9.70 -7.85
CA SER A 153 15.54 -10.91 -8.63
C SER A 153 16.09 -12.10 -7.82
N THR A 154 16.59 -11.84 -6.61
CA THR A 154 17.15 -12.87 -5.72
C THR A 154 16.15 -13.35 -4.66
N LEU A 155 14.94 -12.79 -4.64
CA LEU A 155 13.94 -13.09 -3.61
C LEU A 155 13.32 -14.48 -3.80
N PRO A 156 12.89 -15.14 -2.70
CA PRO A 156 12.24 -16.44 -2.76
C PRO A 156 10.79 -16.39 -3.28
N CYS A 157 10.27 -15.21 -3.62
CA CYS A 157 8.92 -15.02 -4.15
C CYS A 157 8.91 -13.88 -5.18
N ARG A 158 7.88 -13.85 -6.01
CA ARG A 158 7.62 -12.70 -6.89
C ARG A 158 7.35 -11.46 -6.05
N ALA A 159 7.92 -10.33 -6.47
CA ALA A 159 7.73 -9.05 -5.80
C ALA A 159 7.33 -7.97 -6.81
N ASP A 160 6.27 -7.24 -6.50
CA ASP A 160 5.79 -6.10 -7.26
C ASP A 160 6.08 -4.81 -6.50
N THR A 161 6.68 -3.84 -7.17
CA THR A 161 7.00 -2.54 -6.56
C THR A 161 6.10 -1.45 -7.13
N GLN A 162 5.36 -0.78 -6.27
CA GLN A 162 4.66 0.46 -6.57
C GLN A 162 5.52 1.66 -6.14
N ILE A 163 5.66 2.63 -7.04
CA ILE A 163 6.26 3.93 -6.73
C ILE A 163 5.14 4.92 -6.43
N GLU A 164 5.27 5.61 -5.31
CA GLU A 164 4.41 6.69 -4.88
C GLU A 164 5.09 8.03 -5.15
N THR A 165 4.48 8.88 -5.96
CA THR A 165 4.92 10.25 -6.21
C THR A 165 3.91 11.23 -5.60
N PRO A 166 4.23 12.54 -5.54
CA PRO A 166 3.26 13.56 -5.13
C PRO A 166 1.97 13.59 -5.98
N PHE A 167 2.03 13.08 -7.22
CA PHE A 167 0.94 13.16 -8.20
C PHE A 167 0.17 11.85 -8.38
N GLY A 168 0.69 10.73 -7.87
CA GLY A 168 0.01 9.45 -7.97
C GLY A 168 0.91 8.25 -7.69
N GLY A 169 0.37 7.06 -7.89
CA GLY A 169 1.10 5.80 -7.77
C GLY A 169 1.19 5.05 -9.09
N PHE A 170 2.34 4.43 -9.38
CA PHE A 170 2.51 3.61 -10.60
C PHE A 170 3.34 2.35 -10.33
N ALA A 171 3.24 1.36 -11.21
CA ALA A 171 4.03 0.12 -11.12
C ALA A 171 5.44 0.33 -11.69
N LEU A 172 6.49 0.05 -10.92
CA LEU A 172 7.87 0.26 -11.34
C LEU A 172 8.21 -0.52 -12.63
N ASN A 173 7.76 -1.78 -12.72
CA ASN A 173 8.03 -2.64 -13.88
C ASN A 173 7.37 -2.13 -15.16
N GLU A 174 6.25 -1.41 -15.06
CA GLU A 174 5.62 -0.76 -16.21
C GLU A 174 6.51 0.36 -16.74
N TRP A 175 7.01 1.21 -15.83
CA TRP A 175 7.89 2.32 -16.18
C TRP A 175 9.20 1.84 -16.82
N LEU A 176 9.83 0.82 -16.22
CA LEU A 176 11.08 0.26 -16.73
C LEU A 176 10.94 -0.36 -18.13
N ARG A 177 9.75 -0.84 -18.48
CA ARG A 177 9.50 -1.48 -19.78
C ARG A 177 9.27 -0.47 -20.90
N SER A 178 8.56 0.62 -20.64
CA SER A 178 8.09 1.54 -21.70
C SER A 178 8.47 3.00 -21.52
N GLY A 179 9.03 3.41 -20.38
CA GLY A 179 9.22 4.82 -20.01
C GLY A 179 7.91 5.57 -19.72
N ARG A 180 6.75 4.96 -20.02
CA ARG A 180 5.39 5.46 -19.77
C ARG A 180 4.68 4.59 -18.76
N VAL A 181 3.77 5.19 -17.99
CA VAL A 181 3.00 4.53 -16.94
C VAL A 181 1.56 5.01 -16.89
N LEU A 182 0.66 4.10 -16.51
CA LEU A 182 -0.67 4.46 -16.03
C LEU A 182 -0.58 4.94 -14.57
N LEU A 183 -0.36 6.23 -14.40
CA LEU A 183 -0.33 6.89 -13.09
C LEU A 183 -1.73 6.90 -12.48
N LYS A 184 -1.88 6.23 -11.34
CA LYS A 184 -3.12 6.23 -10.56
C LYS A 184 -3.15 7.51 -9.71
N THR A 185 -3.97 8.48 -10.10
CA THR A 185 -4.17 9.73 -9.35
C THR A 185 -5.45 9.67 -8.52
N ALA A 186 -5.69 10.67 -7.67
CA ALA A 186 -6.95 10.78 -6.93
C ALA A 186 -8.15 11.09 -7.84
N GLN A 187 -7.91 11.69 -9.01
CA GLN A 187 -8.93 12.06 -9.99
C GLN A 187 -9.11 11.00 -11.09
N GLY A 188 -8.44 9.85 -10.98
CA GLY A 188 -8.48 8.76 -11.94
C GLY A 188 -7.12 8.43 -12.56
N PRO A 189 -7.04 7.35 -13.35
CA PRO A 189 -5.80 6.95 -14.00
C PRO A 189 -5.44 7.87 -15.18
N ARG A 190 -4.16 8.22 -15.32
CA ARG A 190 -3.61 9.03 -16.43
C ARG A 190 -2.36 8.36 -17.00
N LEU A 191 -2.23 8.34 -18.32
CA LEU A 191 -1.02 7.84 -18.99
C LEU A 191 0.01 8.97 -19.14
N THR A 192 1.22 8.81 -18.62
CA THR A 192 2.30 9.83 -18.68
C THR A 192 3.68 9.19 -18.78
N ASP A 193 4.68 9.91 -19.30
CA ASP A 193 6.11 9.55 -19.24
C ASP A 193 6.87 10.24 -18.09
N ASN A 194 6.23 11.20 -17.41
CA ASN A 194 6.82 11.95 -16.31
C ASN A 194 5.93 11.92 -15.06
N PRO A 195 5.96 10.83 -14.27
CA PRO A 195 5.07 10.67 -13.12
C PRO A 195 5.41 11.56 -11.92
N TRP A 196 6.47 12.38 -12.01
CA TRP A 196 6.88 13.37 -11.01
C TRP A 196 6.55 14.82 -11.39
N ALA A 197 5.91 15.06 -12.52
CA ALA A 197 5.47 16.39 -12.90
C ALA A 197 3.96 16.55 -12.78
N GLU A 198 3.55 17.73 -12.33
CA GLU A 198 2.22 18.24 -12.60
C GLU A 198 2.18 18.60 -14.09
N GLU A 199 1.57 17.76 -14.93
CA GLU A 199 1.19 18.24 -16.27
C GLU A 199 0.14 19.33 -16.06
N MET A 200 0.49 20.57 -16.40
CA MET A 200 -0.49 21.64 -16.49
C MET A 200 -1.52 21.25 -17.57
N PRO A 201 -2.83 21.48 -17.31
CA PRO A 201 -3.90 21.12 -18.23
C PRO A 201 -3.78 21.83 -19.58
#